data_AF-A0A9J7BKK9-F1
#
_entry.id   AF-A0A9J7BKK9-F1
#
_cell.length_a   1.000
_cell.length_b   1.000
_cell.length_c   1.000
_cell.angle_alpha   90.00
_cell.angle_beta   90.00
_cell.angle_gamma   90.00
#
_symmetry.space_group_name_H-M   'P 1'
#
loop_
_entity.id
_entity.type
_entity.pdbx_description
1 polymer ?
#
loop_
_entity_poly.entity_id
_entity_poly.type
_entity_poly.pdbx_seq_one_letter_code
_entity_poly.pdbx_strand_id
1 'polypeptide(L)'
;MVYEDFGAFMRLAVIPRQQEHPNDIRLDGERTGGKRKAFGFFRYNGREWKVDEDTHYLPLELAYSAFVKGDDPFVESETSTGKGRCLSLAAELRKRQQSRAKYLYIYSN
;
A
#
# COMPACT_ATOMS: atom_id res chain seq x y z
N MET A 1 -4.39 -14.91 -0.30
CA MET A 1 -4.18 -14.86 -1.76
C MET A 1 -3.04 -13.91 -2.03
N VAL A 2 -2.12 -14.26 -2.93
CA VAL A 2 -0.95 -13.46 -3.26
C VAL A 2 -1.07 -13.06 -4.73
N TYR A 3 -1.08 -11.76 -5.01
CA TYR A 3 -1.14 -11.22 -6.36
C TYR A 3 0.25 -11.27 -7.01
N GLU A 4 0.25 -11.44 -8.34
CA GLU A 4 1.47 -11.59 -9.14
C GLU A 4 2.41 -10.39 -9.01
N ASP A 5 1.86 -9.19 -8.98
CA ASP A 5 2.59 -7.95 -8.77
C ASP A 5 1.70 -6.88 -8.09
N PHE A 6 2.30 -5.72 -7.80
CA PHE A 6 1.59 -4.59 -7.22
C PHE A 6 0.45 -4.08 -8.12
N GLY A 7 0.63 -4.09 -9.44
CA GLY A 7 -0.40 -3.66 -10.39
C GLY A 7 -1.62 -4.57 -10.42
N ALA A 8 -1.42 -5.88 -10.30
CA ALA A 8 -2.47 -6.89 -10.17
C ALA A 8 -3.22 -6.72 -8.84
N PHE A 9 -2.50 -6.51 -7.73
CA PHE A 9 -3.12 -6.20 -6.44
C PHE A 9 -4.02 -4.96 -6.50
N MET A 10 -3.54 -3.88 -7.12
CA MET A 10 -4.32 -2.66 -7.26
C MET A 10 -5.59 -2.87 -8.10
N ARG A 11 -5.47 -3.49 -9.28
CA ARG A 11 -6.60 -3.68 -10.21
C ARG A 11 -7.64 -4.68 -9.72
N LEU A 12 -7.21 -5.75 -9.05
CA LEU A 12 -8.08 -6.86 -8.70
C LEU A 12 -8.61 -6.79 -7.26
N ALA A 13 -7.97 -6.01 -6.38
CA ALA A 13 -8.37 -5.92 -4.97
C ALA A 13 -8.70 -4.49 -4.53
N VAL A 14 -7.76 -3.56 -4.69
CA VAL A 14 -7.87 -2.22 -4.08
C VAL A 14 -8.90 -1.35 -4.80
N ILE A 15 -8.81 -1.25 -6.13
CA ILE A 15 -9.70 -0.41 -6.93
C ILE A 15 -11.16 -0.87 -6.83
N PRO A 16 -11.49 -2.18 -6.98
CA PRO A 16 -12.86 -2.64 -6.80
C PRO A 16 -13.42 -2.31 -5.40
N ARG A 17 -12.63 -2.55 -4.34
CA ARG A 17 -13.03 -2.26 -2.95
C ARG A 17 -13.28 -0.77 -2.71
N GLN A 18 -12.51 0.11 -3.36
CA GLN A 18 -12.72 1.55 -3.30
C GLN A 18 -13.96 2.00 -4.07
N GLN A 19 -14.22 1.39 -5.23
CA GLN A 19 -15.43 1.69 -6.02
C GLN A 19 -16.71 1.26 -5.30
N GLU A 20 -16.68 0.13 -4.59
CA GLU A 20 -17.79 -0.32 -3.74
C GLU A 20 -18.02 0.59 -2.53
N HIS A 21 -16.96 1.25 -2.03
CA HIS A 21 -17.02 2.11 -0.86
C HIS A 21 -16.21 3.41 -1.06
N PRO A 22 -16.72 4.35 -1.87
CA PRO A 22 -15.95 5.51 -2.34
C PRO A 22 -15.62 6.53 -1.25
N ASN A 23 -16.28 6.45 -0.08
CA ASN A 23 -16.06 7.35 1.05
C ASN A 23 -15.03 6.83 2.06
N ASP A 24 -14.55 5.60 1.87
CA ASP A 24 -13.55 5.00 2.75
C ASP A 24 -12.19 5.63 2.49
N ILE A 25 -11.49 5.98 3.56
CA ILE A 25 -10.11 6.51 3.47
C ILE A 25 -9.06 5.41 3.62
N ARG A 26 -9.46 4.24 4.12
CA ARG A 26 -8.64 3.05 4.43
C ARG A 26 -9.27 1.79 3.86
N LEU A 27 -8.46 0.76 3.65
CA LEU A 27 -8.92 -0.52 3.10
C LEU A 27 -9.95 -1.23 3.99
N ASP A 28 -9.86 -1.05 5.32
CA ASP A 28 -10.82 -1.60 6.28
C ASP A 28 -12.11 -0.76 6.45
N GLY A 29 -12.20 0.41 5.81
CA GLY A 29 -13.31 1.36 5.95
C GLY A 29 -13.34 2.14 7.26
N GLU A 30 -12.39 1.88 8.16
CA GLU A 30 -12.28 2.60 9.43
C GLU A 30 -11.60 3.95 9.22
N ARG A 31 -11.79 4.87 10.18
CA ARG A 31 -11.11 6.18 10.20
C ARG A 31 -9.95 6.23 11.19
N THR A 32 -9.97 5.36 12.20
CA THR A 32 -9.01 5.35 13.32
C THR A 32 -8.75 3.92 13.80
N GLY A 33 -7.80 3.76 14.72
CA GLY A 33 -7.36 2.45 15.23
C GLY A 33 -6.31 1.78 14.32
N GLY A 34 -5.53 0.87 14.88
CA GLY A 34 -4.52 0.11 14.14
C GLY A 34 -4.88 -1.38 14.18
N LYS A 35 -4.99 -2.00 13.01
CA LYS A 35 -5.28 -3.44 12.88
C LYS A 35 -4.17 -4.04 12.02
N ARG A 36 -3.38 -4.96 12.58
CA ARG A 36 -2.27 -5.65 11.87
C ARG A 36 -2.75 -6.78 10.95
N LYS A 37 -4.03 -6.75 10.57
CA LYS A 37 -4.63 -7.79 9.73
C LYS A 37 -4.33 -7.47 8.27
N ALA A 38 -3.98 -8.50 7.52
CA ALA A 38 -3.71 -8.36 6.10
C ALA A 38 -5.00 -8.06 5.32
N PHE A 39 -4.99 -7.03 4.51
CA PHE A 39 -5.95 -6.86 3.42
C PHE A 39 -5.61 -7.79 2.24
N GLY A 40 -4.31 -7.89 1.91
CA GLY A 40 -3.84 -8.74 0.84
C GLY A 40 -2.32 -8.78 0.75
N PHE A 41 -1.82 -9.57 -0.21
CA PHE A 41 -0.40 -9.79 -0.42
C PHE A 41 -0.05 -9.65 -1.89
N PHE A 42 1.10 -9.10 -2.24
CA PHE A 42 1.58 -9.05 -3.63
C PHE A 42 3.06 -9.37 -3.72
N ARG A 43 3.54 -9.80 -4.89
CA ARG A 43 4.99 -9.95 -5.12
C ARG A 43 5.59 -8.66 -5.65
N TYR A 44 6.79 -8.32 -5.17
CA TYR A 44 7.56 -7.20 -5.66
C TYR A 44 9.04 -7.41 -5.31
N ASN A 45 9.92 -7.17 -6.28
CA ASN A 45 11.36 -7.42 -6.19
C ASN A 45 11.73 -8.80 -5.62
N GLY A 46 11.02 -9.85 -6.07
CA GLY A 46 11.26 -11.24 -5.67
C GLY A 46 10.80 -11.61 -4.26
N ARG A 47 10.10 -10.71 -3.56
CA ARG A 47 9.55 -10.93 -2.21
C ARG A 47 8.04 -10.81 -2.20
N GLU A 48 7.42 -11.44 -1.21
CA GLU A 48 6.01 -11.24 -0.89
C GLU A 48 5.86 -10.11 0.13
N TRP A 49 4.88 -9.25 -0.13
CA TRP A 49 4.60 -8.07 0.67
C TRP A 49 3.15 -8.10 1.14
N LYS A 50 2.96 -8.07 2.44
CA LYS A 50 1.67 -7.95 3.11
C LYS A 50 1.27 -6.48 3.19
N VAL A 51 0.05 -6.17 2.75
CA VAL A 51 -0.59 -4.86 2.96
C VAL A 51 -1.57 -4.99 4.11
N ASP A 52 -1.38 -4.20 5.16
CA ASP A 52 -2.31 -4.17 6.30
C ASP A 52 -3.58 -3.39 5.95
N GLU A 53 -4.71 -3.82 6.51
CA GLU A 53 -6.05 -3.27 6.21
C GLU A 53 -6.24 -1.83 6.72
N ASP A 54 -5.37 -1.35 7.61
CA ASP A 54 -5.32 0.04 8.06
C ASP A 54 -4.54 0.98 7.12
N THR A 55 -4.08 0.47 5.97
CA THR A 55 -3.47 1.28 4.90
C THR A 55 -4.48 2.23 4.27
N HIS A 56 -4.07 3.48 4.05
CA HIS A 56 -4.87 4.49 3.35
C HIS A 56 -4.85 4.30 1.83
N TYR A 57 -5.95 4.63 1.15
CA TYR A 57 -6.01 4.57 -0.33
C TYR A 57 -5.06 5.55 -1.00
N LEU A 58 -4.97 6.79 -0.50
CA LEU A 58 -4.16 7.84 -1.14
C LEU A 58 -2.71 7.44 -1.45
N PRO A 59 -1.90 6.87 -0.52
CA PRO A 59 -0.56 6.42 -0.88
C PRO A 59 -0.56 5.27 -1.90
N LEU A 60 -1.54 4.37 -1.88
CA LEU A 60 -1.66 3.29 -2.85
C LEU A 60 -1.98 3.83 -4.25
N GLU A 61 -2.84 4.84 -4.37
CA GLU A 61 -3.15 5.53 -5.62
C GLU A 61 -1.93 6.25 -6.19
N LEU A 62 -1.17 6.95 -5.33
CA LEU A 62 0.08 7.62 -5.75
C LEU A 62 1.11 6.61 -6.25
N ALA A 63 1.29 5.50 -5.53
CA ALA A 63 2.15 4.41 -5.95
C ALA A 63 1.68 3.80 -7.28
N TYR A 64 0.38 3.54 -7.42
CA TYR A 64 -0.17 2.95 -8.62
C TYR A 64 -0.04 3.87 -9.83
N SER A 65 -0.29 5.18 -9.66
CA SER A 65 -0.11 6.17 -10.72
C SER A 65 1.34 6.26 -11.20
N ALA A 66 2.33 6.01 -10.34
CA ALA A 66 3.74 5.96 -10.73
C ALA A 66 4.07 4.62 -11.42
N PHE A 67 3.60 3.51 -10.85
CA PHE A 67 3.76 2.18 -11.43
C PHE A 67 3.24 2.09 -12.88
N VAL A 68 2.05 2.62 -13.16
CA VAL A 68 1.49 2.62 -14.53
C VAL A 68 2.27 3.48 -15.52
N LYS A 69 3.11 4.41 -15.03
CA LYS A 69 4.03 5.21 -15.85
C LYS A 69 5.39 4.53 -16.07
N GLY A 70 5.60 3.36 -15.45
CA GLY A 70 6.87 2.64 -15.47
C GLY A 70 7.87 3.10 -14.40
N ASP A 71 7.47 4.00 -13.50
CA ASP A 71 8.29 4.45 -12.38
C ASP A 71 8.20 3.43 -11.22
N ASP A 72 9.30 3.26 -10.47
CA ASP A 72 9.29 2.46 -9.24
C ASP A 72 8.66 3.27 -8.09
N PRO A 73 7.50 2.86 -7.55
CA PRO A 73 6.81 3.64 -6.52
C PRO A 73 7.39 3.44 -5.11
N PHE A 74 8.21 2.41 -4.89
CA PHE A 74 8.58 1.99 -3.55
C PHE A 74 10.07 2.09 -3.27
N VAL A 75 10.37 2.31 -2.00
CA VAL A 75 11.71 2.14 -1.42
C VAL A 75 11.59 1.12 -0.30
N GLU A 76 12.42 0.09 -0.39
CA GLU A 76 12.54 -0.94 0.63
C GLU A 76 13.43 -0.45 1.77
N SER A 77 12.96 -0.56 3.01
CA SER A 77 13.70 -0.17 4.21
C SER A 77 13.45 -1.13 5.37
N GLU A 78 14.32 -1.13 6.37
CA GLU A 78 14.06 -1.85 7.61
C GLU A 78 12.93 -1.19 8.40
N THR A 79 12.13 -2.01 9.09
CA THR A 79 11.16 -1.50 10.06
C THR A 79 11.88 -0.83 11.23
N SER A 80 11.21 0.09 11.94
CA SER A 80 11.79 0.76 13.11
C SER A 80 12.24 -0.18 14.23
N THR A 81 11.71 -1.40 14.26
CA THR A 81 12.10 -2.44 15.23
C THR A 81 13.31 -3.26 14.79
N GLY A 82 13.77 -3.12 13.55
CA GLY A 82 14.82 -3.94 12.93
C GLY A 82 14.41 -5.38 12.65
N LYS A 83 13.17 -5.79 12.94
CA LYS A 83 12.71 -7.19 12.86
C LYS A 83 12.09 -7.59 11.53
N GLY A 84 12.18 -6.74 10.51
CA GLY A 84 11.54 -6.97 9.21
C GLY A 84 11.75 -5.79 8.28
N ARG A 85 11.20 -5.90 7.06
CA ARG A 85 11.28 -4.86 6.04
C ARG A 85 9.90 -4.28 5.74
N CYS A 86 9.88 -3.04 5.27
CA CYS A 86 8.69 -2.38 4.78
C CYS A 86 8.94 -1.68 3.43
N LEU A 87 7.86 -1.48 2.69
CA LEU A 87 7.85 -0.57 1.54
C LEU A 87 7.32 0.78 1.97
N SER A 88 8.09 1.83 1.68
CA SER A 88 7.66 3.22 1.76
C SER A 88 7.52 3.80 0.36
N LEU A 89 6.72 4.86 0.20
CA LEU A 89 6.70 5.61 -1.05
C LEU A 89 8.08 6.20 -1.35
N ALA A 90 8.48 6.17 -2.61
CA ALA A 90 9.62 6.92 -3.12
C ALA A 90 9.52 8.41 -2.74
N ALA A 91 10.68 9.04 -2.48
CA ALA A 91 10.74 10.39 -1.92
C ALA A 91 9.93 11.43 -2.72
N GLU A 92 9.94 11.33 -4.05
CA GLU A 92 9.19 12.24 -4.93
C GLU A 92 7.68 12.05 -4.84
N LEU A 93 7.20 10.83 -4.58
CA LEU A 93 5.77 10.55 -4.36
C LEU A 93 5.34 11.01 -2.97
N ARG A 94 6.22 10.86 -1.98
CA ARG A 94 5.97 11.31 -0.60
C ARG A 94 5.76 12.82 -0.51
N LYS A 95 6.44 13.62 -1.34
CA LYS A 95 6.19 15.08 -1.43
C LYS A 95 4.78 15.43 -1.90
N ARG A 96 4.15 14.56 -2.70
CA ARG A 96 2.77 14.73 -3.19
C ARG A 96 1.71 14.32 -2.16
N GLN A 97 2.14 13.63 -1.12
CA GLN A 97 1.29 13.20 -0.02
C GLN A 97 1.01 14.36 0.95
N GLN A 98 0.17 15.32 0.54
CA GLN A 98 -0.11 16.55 1.29
C GLN A 98 -1.22 16.42 2.35
N SER A 99 -1.75 15.21 2.60
CA SER A 99 -2.96 15.02 3.43
C SER A 99 -2.72 14.24 4.75
N ARG A 100 -3.72 14.28 5.64
CA ARG A 100 -3.79 13.48 6.88
C ARG A 100 -3.95 11.96 6.61
N ALA A 101 -4.37 11.55 5.41
CA ALA A 101 -4.51 10.15 4.98
C ALA A 101 -3.19 9.61 4.42
N LYS A 102 -2.16 9.58 5.28
CA LYS A 102 -0.77 9.39 4.85
C LYS A 102 -0.17 8.02 5.11
N TYR A 103 -0.90 7.14 5.77
CA TYR A 103 -0.29 5.91 6.26
C TYR A 103 -0.32 4.80 5.22
N LEU A 104 0.87 4.30 4.89
CA LEU A 104 1.12 3.16 4.03
C LEU A 104 1.76 2.06 4.89
N TYR A 105 1.11 0.91 4.99
CA TYR A 105 1.56 -0.19 5.83
C TYR A 105 1.76 -1.44 4.98
N ILE A 106 2.97 -1.56 4.44
CA ILE A 106 3.38 -2.70 3.61
C ILE A 106 4.62 -3.32 4.24
N TYR A 107 4.55 -4.61 4.58
CA TYR A 107 5.60 -5.33 5.30
C TYR A 107 6.00 -6.60 4.57
N SER A 108 7.28 -6.96 4.61
CA SER A 108 7.74 -8.23 4.07
C SER A 108 7.10 -9.38 4.86
N ASN A 109 6.52 -10.35 4.15
CA ASN A 109 6.07 -11.60 4.75
C ASN A 109 7.23 -12.61 4.86
#